data_AF-A0A4R8V2U9-F1
#
_entry.id   AF-A0A4R8V2U9-F1
#
_cell.length_a   1.000
_cell.length_b   1.000
_cell.length_c   1.000
_cell.angle_alpha   90.00
_cell.angle_beta   90.00
_cell.angle_gamma   90.00
#
_symmetry.space_group_name_H-M   'P 1'
#
loop_
_entity.id
_entity.type
_entity.pdbx_description
1 polymer ?
#
loop_
_entity_poly.entity_id
_entity_poly.type
_entity_poly.pdbx_seq_one_letter_code
_entity_poly.pdbx_strand_id
1 'polypeptide(L)'
;MTSPYPIDLSVTDNASALLRHFADLRDGTHGQAHSRADKEALFATTATLMDSPCRSALTELNAALLLNTGTIHSTGVARTQDGGLGCSWTLSWPRQVAAEIPPITLTAYFGRNFHHPHLRGGTVRDWPLNVFTPLQAAGELPTLRAIAAAELHNLVFLADFRIVPATGPAEAVSPW
;
A
#
# COMPACT_ATOMS: atom_id res chain seq x y z
N MET A 1 8.47 16.60 -23.23
CA MET A 1 9.72 16.85 -22.48
C MET A 1 10.04 15.60 -21.69
N THR A 2 11.05 14.85 -22.12
CA THR A 2 11.52 13.62 -21.47
C THR A 2 12.60 13.97 -20.45
N SER A 3 12.46 13.49 -19.21
CA SER A 3 13.43 13.70 -18.13
C SER A 3 14.82 13.17 -18.54
N PRO A 4 15.93 13.90 -18.29
CA PRO A 4 17.27 13.54 -18.78
C PRO A 4 17.98 12.45 -17.97
N TYR A 5 17.34 11.85 -16.97
CA TYR A 5 17.91 10.75 -16.19
C TYR A 5 17.17 9.46 -16.51
N PRO A 6 17.80 8.45 -17.17
CA PRO A 6 17.22 7.12 -17.22
C PRO A 6 17.08 6.64 -15.78
N ILE A 7 15.85 6.38 -15.35
CA ILE A 7 15.58 5.79 -14.05
C ILE A 7 16.24 4.41 -14.06
N ASP A 8 17.21 4.19 -13.16
CA ASP A 8 17.75 2.86 -12.93
C ASP A 8 16.68 2.01 -12.25
N LEU A 9 15.94 1.27 -13.08
CA LEU A 9 14.85 0.41 -12.64
C LEU A 9 15.33 -0.68 -11.68
N SER A 10 16.63 -1.03 -11.71
CA SER A 10 17.19 -2.01 -10.78
C SER A 10 17.08 -1.54 -9.33
N VAL A 11 17.14 -0.24 -9.03
CA VAL A 11 17.03 0.27 -7.65
C VAL A 11 15.58 0.21 -7.14
N THR A 12 14.61 0.14 -8.05
CA THR A 12 13.17 0.26 -7.77
C THR A 12 12.39 -1.05 -7.90
N ASP A 13 13.05 -2.16 -8.27
CA ASP A 13 12.37 -3.45 -8.36
C ASP A 13 12.30 -4.19 -7.01
N ASN A 14 11.45 -5.23 -6.99
CA ASN A 14 11.20 -6.04 -5.79
C ASN A 14 12.43 -6.83 -5.33
N ALA A 15 13.30 -7.25 -6.25
CA ALA A 15 14.50 -7.99 -5.91
C ALA A 15 15.50 -7.10 -5.18
N SER A 16 15.67 -5.85 -5.62
CA SER A 16 16.51 -4.88 -4.95
C SER A 16 15.94 -4.40 -3.61
N ALA A 17 14.61 -4.28 -3.49
CA ALA A 17 13.98 -4.05 -2.19
C ALA A 17 14.30 -5.19 -1.19
N LEU A 18 14.22 -6.44 -1.65
CA LEU A 18 14.61 -7.62 -0.86
C LEU A 18 16.11 -7.65 -0.53
N LEU A 19 16.98 -7.29 -1.47
CA LEU A 19 18.42 -7.20 -1.20
C LEU A 19 18.74 -6.15 -0.13
N ARG A 20 18.10 -4.98 -0.16
CA ARG A 20 18.21 -3.98 0.91
C ARG A 20 17.71 -4.52 2.24
N HIS A 21 16.57 -5.20 2.23
CA HIS A 21 16.00 -5.83 3.43
C HIS A 21 16.94 -6.86 4.07
N PHE A 22 17.51 -7.76 3.26
CA PHE A 22 18.45 -8.77 3.77
C PHE A 22 19.78 -8.18 4.20
N ALA A 23 20.27 -7.12 3.55
CA ALA A 23 21.43 -6.38 4.01
C ALA A 23 21.18 -5.77 5.41
N ASP A 24 20.03 -5.13 5.60
CA ASP A 24 19.65 -4.58 6.90
C ASP A 24 19.48 -5.65 7.99
N LEU A 25 18.99 -6.85 7.64
CA LEU A 25 18.95 -7.99 8.57
C LEU A 25 20.34 -8.47 8.95
N ARG A 26 21.24 -8.63 7.96
CA ARG A 26 22.63 -9.06 8.18
C ARG A 26 23.36 -8.07 9.09
N ASP A 27 23.15 -6.77 8.87
CA ASP A 27 23.91 -5.70 9.52
C ASP A 27 23.20 -5.19 10.79
N GLY A 28 22.00 -5.68 11.09
CA GLY A 28 21.21 -5.28 12.25
C GLY A 28 20.61 -3.88 12.16
N THR A 29 20.63 -3.26 10.98
CA THR A 29 20.19 -1.89 10.69
C THR A 29 18.76 -1.85 10.19
N HIS A 30 18.24 -0.66 9.88
CA HIS A 30 17.16 -0.43 8.93
C HIS A 30 17.52 0.87 8.20
N GLY A 31 17.94 0.77 6.95
CA GLY A 31 18.70 1.84 6.32
C GLY A 31 19.98 2.11 7.11
N GLN A 32 20.12 3.32 7.65
CA GLN A 32 21.26 3.69 8.52
C GLN A 32 20.91 3.68 10.01
N ALA A 33 19.67 3.31 10.37
CA ALA A 33 19.21 3.34 11.75
C ALA A 33 19.56 2.04 12.50
N HIS A 34 20.11 2.18 13.72
CA HIS A 34 20.45 1.05 14.57
C HIS A 34 19.49 0.89 15.76
N SER A 35 19.19 1.99 16.48
CA SER A 35 18.34 1.94 17.65
C SER A 35 16.86 1.80 17.27
N ARG A 36 16.03 1.25 18.17
CA ARG A 36 14.57 1.15 17.92
C ARG A 36 13.95 2.53 17.67
N ALA A 37 14.36 3.54 18.43
CA ALA A 37 13.84 4.90 18.27
C ALA A 37 14.16 5.48 16.89
N ASP A 38 15.39 5.30 16.41
CA ASP A 38 15.79 5.79 15.08
C ASP A 38 15.06 5.04 13.96
N LYS A 39 14.87 3.72 14.12
CA LYS A 39 14.11 2.91 13.16
C LYS A 39 12.63 3.32 13.10
N GLU A 40 12.04 3.67 14.25
CA GLU A 40 10.67 4.19 14.32
C GLU A 40 10.54 5.59 13.71
N ALA A 41 11.53 6.47 13.92
CA ALA A 41 11.58 7.77 13.25
C ALA A 41 11.69 7.60 11.72
N LEU A 42 12.55 6.68 11.27
CA LEU A 42 12.70 6.38 9.85
C LEU A 42 11.43 5.75 9.25
N PHE A 43 10.71 4.91 10.01
CA PHE A 43 9.40 4.41 9.60
C PHE A 43 8.39 5.54 9.38
N ALA A 44 8.37 6.55 10.25
CA ALA A 44 7.49 7.71 10.06
C ALA A 44 7.84 8.50 8.77
N THR A 45 9.13 8.68 8.47
CA THR A 45 9.56 9.26 7.19
C THR A 45 9.14 8.38 6.01
N THR A 46 9.29 7.06 6.13
CA THR A 46 8.90 6.09 5.11
C THR A 46 7.40 6.16 4.82
N ALA A 47 6.56 6.24 5.85
CA ALA A 47 5.12 6.39 5.69
C ALA A 47 4.74 7.65 4.88
N THR A 48 5.44 8.77 5.09
CA THR A 48 5.26 10.00 4.29
C THR A 48 5.65 9.79 2.83
N LEU A 49 6.76 9.11 2.56
CA LEU A 49 7.18 8.79 1.19
C LEU A 49 6.16 7.88 0.47
N MET A 50 5.53 6.98 1.21
CA MET A 50 4.57 6.01 0.68
C MET A 50 3.17 6.58 0.42
N ASP A 51 2.82 7.76 0.95
CA ASP A 51 1.46 8.30 0.81
C ASP A 51 1.06 8.48 -0.66
N SER A 52 1.92 9.11 -1.46
CA SER A 52 1.65 9.32 -2.88
C SER A 52 1.48 8.00 -3.66
N PRO A 53 2.42 7.03 -3.62
CA PRO A 53 2.27 5.79 -4.39
C PRO A 53 1.10 4.92 -3.90
N CYS A 54 0.82 4.88 -2.59
CA CYS A 54 -0.36 4.18 -2.07
C CYS A 54 -1.66 4.79 -2.62
N ARG A 55 -1.78 6.12 -2.60
CA ARG A 55 -2.95 6.81 -3.18
C ARG A 55 -3.05 6.57 -4.69
N SER A 56 -1.93 6.62 -5.42
CA SER A 56 -1.92 6.34 -6.86
C SER A 56 -2.47 4.95 -7.18
N ALA A 57 -2.00 3.90 -6.50
CA ALA A 57 -2.49 2.53 -6.71
C ALA A 57 -4.01 2.41 -6.45
N LEU A 58 -4.50 3.01 -5.35
CA LEU A 58 -5.92 2.99 -5.00
C LEU A 58 -6.77 3.84 -5.97
N THR A 59 -6.28 5.00 -6.41
CA THR A 59 -6.97 5.86 -7.39
C THR A 59 -7.09 5.17 -8.75
N GLU A 60 -6.04 4.51 -9.21
CA GLU A 60 -6.07 3.75 -10.47
C GLU A 60 -7.11 2.62 -10.42
N LEU A 61 -7.13 1.87 -9.32
CA LEU A 61 -8.12 0.80 -9.11
C LEU A 61 -9.55 1.37 -9.00
N ASN A 62 -9.73 2.48 -8.29
CA ASN A 62 -11.02 3.17 -8.16
C ASN A 62 -11.57 3.60 -9.53
N ALA A 63 -10.71 4.20 -10.36
CA ALA A 63 -11.08 4.63 -11.70
C ALA A 63 -11.44 3.44 -12.61
N ALA A 64 -10.62 2.39 -12.60
CA ALA A 64 -10.76 1.26 -13.50
C ALA A 64 -11.95 0.33 -13.13
N LEU A 65 -12.17 0.07 -11.84
CA LEU A 65 -13.08 -0.99 -11.39
C LEU A 65 -14.25 -0.48 -10.56
N LEU A 66 -14.09 0.66 -9.88
CA LEU A 66 -15.12 1.22 -8.99
C LEU A 66 -15.82 2.45 -9.59
N LEU A 67 -15.55 2.77 -10.85
CA LEU A 67 -16.17 3.88 -11.59
C LEU A 67 -16.06 5.23 -10.85
N ASN A 68 -14.94 5.44 -10.16
CA ASN A 68 -14.70 6.62 -9.31
C ASN A 68 -15.70 6.84 -8.16
N THR A 69 -16.44 5.80 -7.76
CA THR A 69 -17.37 5.88 -6.62
C THR A 69 -16.70 5.69 -5.26
N GLY A 70 -15.43 5.27 -5.25
CA GLY A 70 -14.70 5.00 -4.03
C GLY A 70 -14.04 6.24 -3.40
N THR A 71 -13.89 6.18 -2.09
CA THR A 71 -13.24 7.21 -1.25
C THR A 71 -11.98 6.64 -0.63
N ILE A 72 -10.88 7.38 -0.74
CA ILE A 72 -9.58 7.02 -0.15
C ILE A 72 -9.38 7.76 1.17
N HIS A 73 -9.09 7.00 2.23
CA HIS A 73 -8.73 7.53 3.55
C HIS A 73 -7.33 7.05 3.96
N SER A 74 -6.62 7.86 4.75
CA SER A 74 -5.34 7.50 5.37
C SER A 74 -5.36 7.81 6.86
N THR A 75 -4.83 6.91 7.68
CA THR A 75 -4.82 7.07 9.15
C THR A 75 -3.69 7.95 9.66
N GLY A 76 -2.63 8.16 8.86
CA GLY A 76 -1.33 8.59 9.37
C GLY A 76 -0.69 7.54 10.27
N VAL A 77 0.53 7.85 10.75
CA VAL A 77 1.29 6.97 11.65
C VAL A 77 0.76 7.08 13.07
N ALA A 78 0.39 5.94 13.66
CA ALA A 78 -0.07 5.84 15.03
C ALA A 78 0.52 4.61 15.73
N ARG A 79 0.45 4.61 17.08
CA ARG A 79 0.78 3.43 17.87
C ARG A 79 -0.25 2.33 17.67
N THR A 80 0.22 1.11 17.47
CA THR A 80 -0.62 -0.09 17.37
C THR A 80 -0.81 -0.73 18.75
N GLN A 81 -1.78 -1.63 18.88
CA GLN A 81 -2.12 -2.29 20.15
C GLN A 81 -0.93 -3.07 20.76
N ASP A 82 -0.05 -3.62 19.93
CA ASP A 82 1.17 -4.31 20.36
C ASP A 82 2.29 -3.35 20.79
N GLY A 83 2.07 -2.03 20.74
CA GLY A 83 3.06 -0.98 21.02
C GLY A 83 3.96 -0.62 19.85
N GLY A 84 3.78 -1.26 18.68
CA GLY A 84 4.46 -0.91 17.43
C GLY A 84 3.93 0.38 16.80
N LEU A 85 4.25 0.58 15.53
CA LEU A 85 3.70 1.67 14.71
C LEU A 85 2.93 1.12 13.51
N GLY A 86 1.95 1.86 13.04
CA GLY A 86 1.22 1.51 11.82
C GLY A 86 0.58 2.71 11.17
N CYS A 87 0.37 2.60 9.86
CA CYS A 87 -0.48 3.47 9.08
C CYS A 87 -1.15 2.66 7.96
N SER A 88 -2.32 3.12 7.51
CA SER A 88 -3.04 2.45 6.44
C SER A 88 -3.68 3.43 5.48
N TRP A 89 -3.77 3.01 4.22
CA TRP A 89 -4.56 3.64 3.18
C TRP A 89 -5.69 2.70 2.79
N THR A 90 -6.92 3.18 2.85
CA THR A 90 -8.11 2.38 2.58
C THR A 90 -8.93 2.96 1.44
N LEU A 91 -9.48 2.10 0.60
CA LEU A 91 -10.43 2.44 -0.45
C LEU A 91 -11.77 1.75 -0.16
N SER A 92 -12.78 2.56 0.17
CA SER A 92 -14.16 2.12 0.42
C SER A 92 -15.09 2.62 -0.67
N TRP A 93 -16.18 1.91 -0.97
CA TRP A 93 -17.19 2.34 -1.94
C TRP A 93 -18.61 1.88 -1.53
N PRO A 94 -19.69 2.51 -2.03
CA PRO A 94 -21.04 2.31 -1.49
C PRO A 94 -21.51 0.86 -1.44
N ARG A 95 -21.27 0.07 -2.49
CA ARG A 95 -21.69 -1.34 -2.53
C ARG A 95 -20.95 -2.22 -1.51
N GLN A 96 -19.66 -1.97 -1.29
CA GLN A 96 -18.88 -2.69 -0.27
C GLN A 96 -19.32 -2.31 1.14
N VAL A 97 -19.57 -1.02 1.39
CA VAL A 97 -20.09 -0.55 2.68
C VAL A 97 -21.47 -1.13 2.97
N ALA A 98 -22.39 -1.11 2.00
CA ALA A 98 -23.74 -1.65 2.17
C ALA A 98 -23.76 -3.17 2.39
N ALA A 99 -22.73 -3.88 1.92
CA ALA A 99 -22.53 -5.30 2.14
C ALA A 99 -21.74 -5.63 3.41
N GLU A 100 -21.37 -4.64 4.22
CA GLU A 100 -20.57 -4.79 5.46
C GLU A 100 -19.22 -5.50 5.24
N ILE A 101 -18.66 -5.38 4.04
CA ILE A 101 -17.36 -5.96 3.68
C ILE A 101 -16.25 -5.00 4.14
N PRO A 102 -15.04 -5.45 4.52
CA PRO A 102 -13.91 -4.55 4.78
C PRO A 102 -13.48 -3.76 3.53
N PRO A 103 -12.90 -2.55 3.68
CA PRO A 103 -12.36 -1.84 2.53
C PRO A 103 -11.09 -2.52 2.00
N ILE A 104 -10.74 -2.22 0.74
CA ILE A 104 -9.39 -2.51 0.24
C ILE A 104 -8.40 -1.76 1.10
N THR A 105 -7.40 -2.44 1.65
CA THR A 105 -6.46 -1.84 2.60
C THR A 105 -5.02 -2.08 2.17
N LEU A 106 -4.22 -1.02 2.21
CA LEU A 106 -2.76 -1.07 2.19
C LEU A 106 -2.27 -0.67 3.58
N THR A 107 -1.46 -1.50 4.23
CA THR A 107 -0.95 -1.23 5.59
C THR A 107 0.55 -1.28 5.61
N ALA A 108 1.17 -0.20 6.08
CA ALA A 108 2.56 -0.20 6.51
C ALA A 108 2.59 -0.31 8.04
N TYR A 109 3.39 -1.22 8.59
CA TYR A 109 3.46 -1.43 10.03
C TYR A 109 4.85 -1.87 10.49
N PHE A 110 5.19 -1.48 11.72
CA PHE A 110 6.43 -1.83 12.39
C PHE A 110 6.14 -2.38 13.78
N GLY A 111 5.90 -3.69 13.85
CA GLY A 111 5.59 -4.39 15.10
C GLY A 111 6.64 -4.18 16.17
N ARG A 112 6.24 -4.23 17.45
CA ARG A 112 7.11 -3.88 18.59
C ARG A 112 8.43 -4.65 18.62
N ASN A 113 8.39 -5.93 18.26
CA ASN A 113 9.54 -6.84 18.31
C ASN A 113 10.16 -7.10 16.93
N PHE A 114 9.75 -6.34 15.91
CA PHE A 114 10.26 -6.55 14.55
C PHE A 114 11.61 -5.85 14.36
N HIS A 115 12.46 -6.43 13.53
CA HIS A 115 13.71 -5.79 13.11
C HIS A 115 13.47 -4.69 12.05
N HIS A 116 12.43 -4.88 11.22
CA HIS A 116 12.08 -4.01 10.09
C HIS A 116 10.57 -3.82 9.94
N PRO A 117 10.13 -2.71 9.33
CA PRO A 117 8.74 -2.53 8.94
C PRO A 117 8.37 -3.36 7.71
N HIS A 118 7.07 -3.59 7.56
CA HIS A 118 6.48 -4.37 6.47
C HIS A 118 5.31 -3.63 5.85
N LEU A 119 4.98 -4.03 4.62
CA LEU A 119 3.82 -3.60 3.86
C LEU A 119 2.92 -4.82 3.61
N ARG A 120 1.60 -4.67 3.71
CA ARG A 120 0.64 -5.75 3.43
C ARG A 120 -0.73 -5.26 2.97
N GLY A 121 -1.57 -6.19 2.58
CA GLY A 121 -3.02 -5.98 2.43
C GLY A 121 -3.80 -6.35 3.69
N GLY A 122 -5.12 -6.17 3.69
CA GLY A 122 -6.02 -6.74 4.69
C GLY A 122 -6.22 -8.26 4.55
N THR A 123 -6.03 -8.80 3.35
CA THR A 123 -6.23 -10.22 2.98
C THR A 123 -4.94 -10.91 2.50
N VAL A 124 -3.94 -10.14 2.05
CA VAL A 124 -2.62 -10.66 1.65
C VAL A 124 -1.53 -10.33 2.68
N ARG A 125 -0.50 -11.17 2.72
CA ARG A 125 0.58 -11.14 3.74
C ARG A 125 1.64 -10.08 3.41
N ASP A 126 2.85 -10.30 3.91
CA ASP A 126 3.82 -9.23 4.12
C ASP A 126 4.87 -9.15 3.00
N TRP A 127 5.19 -7.91 2.63
CA TRP A 127 6.33 -7.48 1.84
C TRP A 127 7.28 -6.67 2.73
N PRO A 128 8.61 -6.68 2.46
CA PRO A 128 9.54 -5.82 3.16
C PRO A 128 9.25 -4.34 2.85
N LEU A 129 9.41 -3.44 3.82
CA LEU A 129 9.28 -2.00 3.62
C LEU A 129 10.63 -1.29 3.82
N ASN A 130 11.62 -1.62 2.99
CA ASN A 130 12.95 -1.00 3.00
C ASN A 130 13.03 0.11 1.93
N VAL A 131 12.25 1.16 2.17
CA VAL A 131 12.10 2.34 1.33
C VAL A 131 12.61 3.56 2.08
N PHE A 132 13.59 4.25 1.50
CA PHE A 132 14.30 5.35 2.15
C PHE A 132 14.37 6.61 1.28
N THR A 133 13.93 6.54 0.02
CA THR A 133 13.95 7.66 -0.93
C THR A 133 12.65 7.76 -1.72
N PRO A 134 12.32 8.94 -2.28
CA PRO A 134 11.16 9.08 -3.17
C PRO A 134 11.20 8.14 -4.37
N LEU A 135 12.39 7.90 -4.93
CA LEU A 135 12.56 6.99 -6.06
C LEU A 135 12.20 5.55 -5.68
N GLN A 136 12.66 5.08 -4.51
CA GLN A 136 12.32 3.75 -4.00
C GLN A 136 10.82 3.64 -3.73
N ALA A 137 10.20 4.68 -3.15
CA ALA A 137 8.75 4.69 -2.90
C ALA A 137 7.93 4.63 -4.19
N ALA A 138 8.33 5.38 -5.23
CA ALA A 138 7.71 5.29 -6.55
C ALA A 138 7.89 3.88 -7.17
N GLY A 139 9.02 3.24 -6.89
CA GLY A 139 9.32 1.87 -7.27
C GLY A 139 8.36 0.82 -6.72
N GLU A 140 7.75 1.07 -5.55
CA GLU A 140 6.79 0.15 -4.94
C GLU A 140 5.43 0.11 -5.66
N LEU A 141 5.16 1.04 -6.59
CA LEU A 141 3.85 1.16 -7.24
C LEU A 141 3.33 -0.15 -7.88
N PRO A 142 4.13 -0.96 -8.59
CA PRO A 142 3.70 -2.26 -9.09
C PRO A 142 3.29 -3.24 -7.98
N THR A 143 4.01 -3.25 -6.85
CA THR A 143 3.68 -4.09 -5.69
C THR A 143 2.39 -3.61 -5.02
N LEU A 144 2.21 -2.30 -4.85
CA LEU A 144 0.99 -1.72 -4.29
C LEU A 144 -0.24 -2.02 -5.16
N ARG A 145 -0.10 -1.96 -6.50
CA ARG A 145 -1.15 -2.39 -7.45
C ARG A 145 -1.48 -3.86 -7.28
N ALA A 146 -0.47 -4.72 -7.14
CA ALA A 146 -0.68 -6.15 -6.95
C ALA A 146 -1.41 -6.44 -5.63
N ILE A 147 -1.03 -5.79 -4.54
CA ILE A 147 -1.72 -5.90 -3.24
C ILE A 147 -3.18 -5.43 -3.40
N ALA A 148 -3.42 -4.23 -3.92
CA ALA A 148 -4.77 -3.68 -4.04
C ALA A 148 -5.69 -4.52 -4.97
N ALA A 149 -5.15 -5.08 -6.05
CA ALA A 149 -5.88 -5.99 -6.92
C ALA A 149 -6.22 -7.31 -6.21
N ALA A 150 -5.27 -7.87 -5.45
CA ALA A 150 -5.48 -9.09 -4.68
C ALA A 150 -6.51 -8.88 -3.55
N GLU A 151 -6.49 -7.72 -2.89
CA GLU A 151 -7.52 -7.32 -1.92
C GLU A 151 -8.90 -7.37 -2.55
N LEU A 152 -9.12 -6.66 -3.66
CA LEU A 152 -10.43 -6.62 -4.31
C LEU A 152 -10.89 -8.01 -4.75
N HIS A 153 -9.98 -8.80 -5.35
CA HIS A 153 -10.25 -10.18 -5.72
C HIS A 153 -10.71 -11.01 -4.52
N ASN A 154 -10.05 -10.87 -3.37
CA ASN A 154 -10.36 -11.65 -2.18
C ASN A 154 -11.66 -11.18 -1.51
N LEU A 155 -11.93 -9.88 -1.48
CA LEU A 155 -13.14 -9.31 -0.91
C LEU A 155 -14.41 -9.74 -1.67
N VAL A 156 -14.31 -10.04 -2.97
CA VAL A 156 -15.42 -10.59 -3.75
C VAL A 156 -15.94 -11.91 -3.16
N PHE A 157 -15.11 -12.73 -2.53
CA PHE A 157 -15.56 -13.98 -1.89
C PHE A 157 -16.39 -13.77 -0.61
N LEU A 158 -16.39 -12.56 -0.04
CA LEU A 158 -17.25 -12.20 1.09
C LEU A 158 -18.66 -11.80 0.65
N ALA A 159 -18.88 -11.61 -0.66
CA ALA A 159 -20.19 -11.50 -1.27
C ALA A 159 -20.20 -12.14 -2.67
N ASP A 160 -20.16 -11.30 -3.71
CA ASP A 160 -20.23 -11.70 -5.11
C ASP A 160 -19.62 -10.58 -5.99
N PHE A 161 -19.23 -10.90 -7.23
CA PHE A 161 -18.53 -9.99 -8.13
C PHE A 161 -19.26 -8.65 -8.35
N ARG A 162 -20.60 -8.65 -8.19
CA ARG A 162 -21.46 -7.45 -8.29
C ARG A 162 -21.13 -6.34 -7.29
N ILE A 163 -20.35 -6.61 -6.24
CA ILE A 163 -19.81 -5.55 -5.39
C ILE A 163 -18.91 -4.60 -6.17
N VAL A 164 -18.30 -5.06 -7.28
CA VAL A 164 -17.47 -4.26 -8.19
C VAL A 164 -18.37 -3.54 -9.21
N PRO A 165 -18.45 -2.20 -9.19
CA PRO A 165 -19.31 -1.44 -10.12
C PRO A 165 -19.08 -1.74 -11.61
N ALA A 166 -17.82 -1.89 -12.03
CA ALA A 166 -17.48 -2.09 -13.45
C ALA A 166 -17.94 -3.45 -14.04
N THR A 167 -18.38 -4.40 -13.22
CA THR A 167 -18.90 -5.70 -13.69
C THR A 167 -20.42 -5.71 -13.88
N GLY A 168 -21.11 -4.63 -13.48
CA GLY A 168 -22.53 -4.47 -13.75
C GLY A 168 -22.78 -4.10 -15.21
N PRO A 169 -24.02 -4.24 -15.71
CA PRO A 169 -24.39 -3.61 -16.98
C PRO A 169 -24.05 -2.11 -16.89
N ALA A 170 -23.51 -1.53 -17.96
CA ALA A 170 -23.33 -0.10 -18.03
C ALA A 170 -24.68 0.55 -17.74
N GLU A 171 -24.81 1.23 -16.60
CA GLU A 171 -25.99 2.06 -16.37
C GLU A 171 -26.03 3.06 -17.52
N ALA A 172 -27.13 3.03 -18.28
CA ALA A 172 -27.37 4.03 -19.30
C ALA A 172 -27.27 5.38 -18.59
N VAL A 173 -26.28 6.19 -18.98
CA VAL A 173 -26.19 7.58 -18.56
C VAL A 173 -27.48 8.23 -19.04
N SER A 174 -28.46 8.39 -18.14
CA SER A 174 -29.69 9.12 -18.44
C SER A 174 -29.30 10.58 -18.70
N PRO A 175 -29.57 11.12 -19.90
CA PRO A 175 -29.23 12.50 -20.24
C PRO A 175 -30.37 13.45 -19.82
N TRP A 176 -30.84 13.34 -18.58
CA TRP A 176 -31.87 14.22 -18.03
C TRP A 176 -31.32 15.00 -16.85
#